data_AF-Q973R1-F1
#
_entry.id   AF-Q973R1-F1
#
_cell.length_a   1.000
_cell.length_b   1.000
_cell.length_c   1.000
_cell.angle_alpha   90.00
_cell.angle_beta   90.00
_cell.angle_gamma   90.00
#
_symmetry.space_group_name_H-M   'P 1'
#
loop_
_entity.id
_entity.type
_entity.pdbx_description
1 polymer ?
#
loop_
_entity_poly.entity_id
_entity_poly.type
_entity_poly.pdbx_seq_one_letter_code
_entity_poly.pdbx_strand_id
1 'polypeptide(L)'
;MSEKISLPDGREVDLHEFIAFMYGLSTSDVEVLHLLMESKEKLDADEIAEKLKVTKASVSKSLNNLLDKGLIERDKAEEAEKKKGRPSYVYWVDKDKLIYKLEKDLEKLASSMKEGLEKHIPQ
;
A
#
# COMPACT_ATOMS: atom_id res chain seq x y z
N MET A 1 11.37 4.20 -8.90
CA MET A 1 12.31 5.29 -8.56
C MET A 1 12.22 5.53 -7.06
N SER A 2 13.33 5.70 -6.33
CA SER A 2 13.32 5.96 -4.89
C SER A 2 13.09 7.44 -4.63
N GLU A 3 11.88 7.79 -4.19
CA GLU A 3 11.59 9.12 -3.67
C GLU A 3 12.17 9.20 -2.26
N LYS A 4 13.20 10.04 -2.08
CA LYS A 4 13.89 10.19 -0.80
C LYS A 4 13.55 11.52 -0.16
N ILE A 5 13.32 11.49 1.15
CA ILE A 5 13.10 12.69 1.97
C ILE A 5 14.36 12.95 2.78
N SER A 6 14.91 14.17 2.66
CA SER A 6 16.02 14.62 3.49
C SER A 6 15.52 15.13 4.83
N LEU A 7 16.06 14.57 5.91
CA LEU A 7 15.80 14.99 7.28
C LEU A 7 16.70 16.19 7.66
N PRO A 8 16.33 16.96 8.71
CA PRO A 8 17.11 18.14 9.15
C PRO A 8 18.56 17.85 9.54
N ASP A 9 18.89 16.60 9.87
CA ASP A 9 20.24 16.14 10.22
C ASP A 9 21.05 15.63 9.02
N GLY A 10 20.50 15.75 7.80
CA GLY A 10 21.14 15.33 6.55
C GLY A 10 20.95 13.86 6.19
N ARG A 11 20.25 13.07 7.00
CA ARG A 11 19.88 11.70 6.63
C ARG A 11 18.79 11.68 5.57
N GLU A 12 18.80 10.65 4.74
CA GLU A 12 17.74 10.40 3.76
C GLU A 12 16.90 9.20 4.19
N VAL A 13 15.59 9.30 3.98
CA VAL A 13 14.65 8.19 4.18
C VAL A 13 13.96 7.89 2.85
N ASP A 14 13.95 6.62 2.46
CA ASP A 14 13.17 6.17 1.30
C ASP A 14 11.68 6.14 1.67
N LEU A 15 10.86 6.81 0.85
CA LEU A 15 9.42 6.93 1.11
C LEU A 15 8.71 5.57 1.11
N HIS A 16 9.14 4.62 0.26
CA HIS A 16 8.55 3.27 0.24
C HIS A 16 8.90 2.49 1.50
N GLU A 17 10.14 2.62 2.00
CA GLU A 17 10.54 2.00 3.29
C GLU A 17 9.74 2.60 4.45
N PHE A 18 9.49 3.91 4.41
CA PHE A 18 8.69 4.57 5.42
C PHE A 18 7.22 4.12 5.41
N ILE A 19 6.59 4.06 4.24
CA ILE A 19 5.22 3.53 4.09
C ILE A 19 5.19 2.06 4.54
N ALA A 20 6.19 1.27 4.17
CA ALA A 20 6.29 -0.11 4.60
C ALA A 20 6.36 -0.24 6.13
N PHE A 21 7.13 0.63 6.78
CA PHE A 21 7.22 0.69 8.23
C PHE A 21 5.88 1.11 8.87
N MET A 22 5.28 2.21 8.41
CA MET A 22 4.01 2.73 8.96
C MET A 22 2.90 1.68 8.97
N TYR A 23 2.86 0.85 7.91
CA TYR A 23 1.80 -0.10 7.68
C TYR A 23 2.21 -1.55 7.93
N GLY A 24 3.45 -1.84 8.31
CA GLY A 24 3.96 -3.20 8.48
C GLY A 24 3.86 -4.04 7.21
N LEU A 25 4.22 -3.46 6.07
CA LEU A 25 4.15 -4.09 4.76
C LEU A 25 5.41 -4.92 4.49
N SER A 26 5.23 -6.09 3.90
CA SER A 26 6.34 -6.88 3.34
C SER A 26 6.81 -6.31 2.01
N THR A 27 7.98 -6.72 1.53
CA THR A 27 8.49 -6.32 0.21
C THR A 27 7.49 -6.59 -0.91
N SER A 28 6.82 -7.76 -0.88
CA SER A 28 5.80 -8.10 -1.86
C SER A 28 4.57 -7.20 -1.80
N ASP A 29 4.18 -6.74 -0.61
CA ASP A 29 3.06 -5.80 -0.46
C ASP A 29 3.42 -4.44 -1.06
N VAL A 30 4.65 -3.98 -0.84
CA VAL A 30 5.17 -2.73 -1.41
C VAL A 30 5.22 -2.81 -2.93
N GLU A 31 5.69 -3.92 -3.50
CA GLU A 31 5.73 -4.13 -4.95
C GLU A 31 4.33 -4.11 -5.58
N VAL A 32 3.35 -4.76 -4.94
CA VAL A 32 1.95 -4.74 -5.40
C VAL A 32 1.37 -3.34 -5.31
N LEU A 33 1.58 -2.64 -4.19
CA LEU A 33 1.09 -1.27 -4.00
C LEU A 33 1.71 -0.33 -5.05
N HIS A 34 3.02 -0.41 -5.26
CA HIS A 34 3.74 0.40 -6.23
C HIS A 34 3.21 0.18 -7.66
N LEU A 35 3.03 -1.08 -8.07
CA LEU A 35 2.44 -1.39 -9.36
C LEU A 35 1.05 -0.77 -9.54
N LEU A 36 0.21 -0.83 -8.50
CA LEU A 36 -1.14 -0.26 -8.54
C LEU A 36 -1.14 1.29 -8.52
N MET A 37 -0.12 1.93 -7.93
CA MET A 37 0.07 3.39 -7.96
C MET A 37 0.52 3.89 -9.34
N GLU A 38 1.36 3.11 -10.03
CA GLU A 38 1.86 3.43 -11.37
C GLU A 38 0.85 3.09 -12.46
N SER A 39 0.00 2.09 -12.24
CA SER A 39 -1.07 1.72 -13.15
C SER A 39 -2.12 2.82 -13.28
N LYS A 40 -2.52 3.11 -14.52
CA LYS A 40 -3.68 3.97 -14.82
C LYS A 40 -4.99 3.18 -14.88
N GLU A 41 -4.89 1.87 -14.97
CA GLU A 41 -6.01 0.95 -15.14
C GLU A 41 -6.20 0.12 -13.87
N LYS A 42 -7.44 -0.33 -13.63
CA LYS A 42 -7.73 -1.30 -12.58
C LYS A 42 -7.22 -2.66 -13.05
N LEU A 43 -6.50 -3.38 -12.19
CA LEU A 43 -5.89 -4.67 -12.54
C LEU A 43 -6.53 -5.80 -11.74
N ASP A 44 -6.68 -6.97 -12.34
CA ASP A 44 -7.04 -8.17 -11.60
C ASP A 44 -5.82 -8.88 -10.98
N ALA A 45 -6.07 -9.89 -10.15
CA ALA A 45 -5.01 -10.60 -9.44
C ALA A 45 -4.12 -11.45 -10.37
N ASP A 46 -4.62 -11.89 -11.53
CA ASP A 46 -3.85 -12.63 -12.52
C ASP A 46 -2.89 -11.70 -13.27
N GLU A 47 -3.37 -10.53 -13.69
CA GLU A 47 -2.57 -9.50 -14.35
C GLU A 47 -1.44 -8.98 -13.45
N ILE A 48 -1.73 -8.75 -12.16
CA ILE A 48 -0.71 -8.34 -11.18
C ILE A 48 0.34 -9.44 -11.01
N ALA A 49 -0.08 -10.70 -10.93
CA ALA A 49 0.83 -11.84 -10.79
C ALA A 49 1.75 -11.99 -12.00
N GLU A 50 1.21 -11.78 -13.21
CA GLU A 50 1.98 -11.82 -14.45
C GLU A 50 2.99 -10.66 -14.52
N LYS A 51 2.55 -9.42 -14.23
CA LYS A 51 3.40 -8.22 -14.26
C LYS A 51 4.55 -8.29 -13.25
N LEU A 52 4.29 -8.81 -12.04
CA LEU A 52 5.31 -8.95 -11.00
C LEU A 52 6.09 -10.28 -11.09
N LYS A 53 5.69 -11.21 -11.97
CA LYS A 53 6.29 -12.55 -12.10
C LYS A 53 6.29 -13.34 -10.79
N VAL A 54 5.21 -13.24 -10.03
CA VAL A 54 5.01 -13.96 -8.76
C VAL A 54 3.75 -14.83 -8.80
N THR A 55 3.53 -15.64 -7.78
CA THR A 55 2.33 -16.49 -7.74
C THR A 55 1.07 -15.70 -7.39
N LYS A 56 -0.07 -16.08 -7.97
CA LYS A 56 -1.38 -15.52 -7.63
C LYS A 56 -1.70 -15.60 -6.14
N ALA A 57 -1.24 -16.65 -5.46
CA ALA A 57 -1.42 -16.80 -4.02
C ALA A 57 -0.67 -15.71 -3.24
N SER A 58 0.55 -15.39 -3.65
CA SER A 58 1.34 -14.28 -3.08
C SER A 58 0.64 -12.94 -3.30
N VAL A 59 0.22 -12.65 -4.54
CA VAL A 59 -0.54 -11.44 -4.87
C VAL A 59 -1.81 -11.33 -4.04
N SER A 60 -2.59 -12.42 -3.94
CA SER A 60 -3.85 -12.42 -3.20
C SER A 60 -3.64 -12.12 -1.71
N LYS A 61 -2.56 -12.63 -1.11
CA LYS A 61 -2.18 -12.32 0.26
C LYS A 61 -1.88 -10.82 0.41
N SER A 62 -1.08 -10.27 -0.50
CA SER A 62 -0.74 -8.85 -0.49
C SER A 62 -1.94 -7.94 -0.72
N LEU A 63 -2.80 -8.26 -1.69
CA LEU A 63 -4.04 -7.51 -1.94
C LEU A 63 -4.96 -7.47 -0.72
N ASN A 64 -5.13 -8.60 -0.02
CA ASN A 64 -5.92 -8.62 1.20
C ASN A 64 -5.29 -7.75 2.30
N ASN A 65 -3.97 -7.84 2.50
CA ASN A 65 -3.28 -7.03 3.50
C ASN A 65 -3.40 -5.52 3.21
N LEU A 66 -3.27 -5.13 1.94
CA LEU A 66 -3.42 -3.73 1.50
C LEU A 66 -4.87 -3.24 1.62
N LEU A 67 -5.85 -4.09 1.33
CA LEU A 67 -7.28 -3.78 1.52
C LEU A 67 -7.64 -3.62 2.99
N ASP A 68 -7.18 -4.52 3.85
CA ASP A 68 -7.42 -4.47 5.30
C ASP A 68 -6.87 -3.18 5.91
N LYS A 69 -5.77 -2.66 5.33
CA LYS A 69 -5.16 -1.39 5.71
C LYS A 69 -5.79 -0.19 5.02
N GLY A 70 -6.70 -0.38 4.06
CA GLY A 70 -7.37 0.67 3.30
C GLY A 70 -6.43 1.45 2.39
N LEU A 71 -5.38 0.82 1.87
CA LEU A 71 -4.39 1.43 0.98
C LEU A 71 -4.75 1.30 -0.50
N ILE A 72 -5.64 0.34 -0.82
CA ILE A 72 -6.13 0.09 -2.17
C ILE A 72 -7.65 -0.09 -2.14
N GLU A 73 -8.25 0.04 -3.32
CA GLU A 73 -9.66 -0.14 -3.55
C GLU A 73 -9.92 -1.41 -4.38
N ARG A 74 -11.14 -1.95 -4.28
CA ARG A 74 -11.57 -3.14 -5.01
C ARG A 74 -12.98 -2.96 -5.53
N ASP A 75 -13.22 -3.44 -6.74
CA ASP A 75 -14.56 -3.53 -7.34
C ASP A 75 -14.75 -4.87 -8.04
N LYS A 76 -16.00 -5.26 -8.25
CA LYS A 76 -16.33 -6.40 -9.10
C LYS A 76 -16.04 -6.02 -10.55
N ALA A 77 -15.34 -6.88 -11.27
CA ALA A 77 -15.15 -6.70 -12.70
C ALA A 77 -16.51 -6.73 -13.42
N GLU A 78 -16.66 -5.88 -14.44
CA GLU A 78 -17.86 -5.87 -15.27
C GLU A 78 -18.04 -7.19 -16.02
N GLU A 79 -19.28 -7.58 -16.26
CA GLU A 79 -19.65 -8.93 -16.71
C GLU A 79 -19.12 -9.32 -18.11
N ALA A 80 -18.57 -8.37 -18.88
CA ALA A 80 -18.11 -8.57 -20.26
C ALA A 80 -16.85 -9.44 -20.38
N GLU A 81 -16.03 -9.55 -19.32
CA GLU A 81 -14.79 -10.35 -19.31
C GLU A 81 -14.94 -11.70 -18.59
N LYS A 82 -16.18 -12.24 -18.53
CA LYS A 82 -16.47 -13.53 -17.89
C LYS A 82 -15.87 -14.71 -18.68
N LYS A 83 -14.58 -14.99 -18.49
CA LYS A 83 -14.04 -16.36 -18.60
C LYS A 83 -14.48 -17.15 -17.36
N LYS A 84 -15.62 -17.85 -17.48
CA LYS A 84 -16.10 -18.91 -16.57
C LYS A 84 -16.18 -18.58 -15.06
N GLY A 85 -17.37 -18.14 -14.63
CA GLY A 85 -18.01 -18.65 -13.40
C GLY A 85 -17.60 -18.11 -12.03
N ARG A 86 -16.50 -17.36 -11.87
CA ARG A 86 -16.14 -16.71 -10.58
C ARG A 86 -16.21 -15.18 -10.74
N PRO A 87 -16.76 -14.42 -9.76
CA PRO A 87 -16.63 -12.98 -9.76
C PRO A 87 -15.14 -12.61 -9.76
N SER A 88 -14.65 -12.01 -10.83
CA SER A 88 -13.33 -11.38 -10.84
C SER A 88 -13.44 -10.04 -10.14
N TYR A 89 -12.40 -9.71 -9.38
CA TYR A 89 -12.25 -8.41 -8.75
C TYR A 89 -11.10 -7.70 -9.41
N VAL A 90 -11.26 -6.40 -9.59
CA VAL A 90 -10.22 -5.49 -10.04
C VAL A 90 -9.83 -4.56 -8.91
N TYR A 91 -8.55 -4.23 -8.86
CA TYR A 91 -7.91 -3.49 -7.78
C TYR A 91 -7.21 -2.25 -8.34
N TRP A 92 -7.25 -1.16 -7.59
CA TRP A 92 -6.56 0.09 -7.96
C TRP A 92 -6.24 0.92 -6.72
N VAL A 93 -5.44 1.96 -6.92
CA VAL A 93 -5.19 3.00 -5.91
C VAL A 93 -5.98 4.25 -6.29
N ASP A 94 -6.84 4.70 -5.37
CA ASP A 94 -7.40 6.05 -5.40
C ASP A 94 -6.37 7.00 -4.77
N LYS A 95 -5.69 7.80 -5.61
CA LYS A 95 -4.54 8.60 -5.19
C LYS A 95 -4.90 9.67 -4.17
N ASP A 96 -6.04 10.33 -4.36
CA ASP A 96 -6.47 11.40 -3.46
C ASP A 96 -6.82 10.82 -2.07
N LYS A 97 -7.53 9.68 -2.04
CA LYS A 97 -7.80 8.98 -0.78
C LYS A 97 -6.53 8.45 -0.11
N LEU A 98 -5.60 7.88 -0.90
CA LEU A 98 -4.36 7.35 -0.37
C LEU A 98 -3.54 8.46 0.29
N ILE A 99 -3.35 9.60 -0.38
CA ILE A 99 -2.62 10.75 0.18
C ILE A 99 -3.28 11.23 1.46
N TYR A 100 -4.59 11.49 1.44
CA TYR A 100 -5.34 11.94 2.63
C TYR A 100 -5.18 10.96 3.81
N LYS A 101 -5.19 9.66 3.53
CA LYS A 101 -5.03 8.62 4.54
C LYS A 101 -3.60 8.59 5.10
N LEU A 102 -2.59 8.62 4.23
CA LEU A 102 -1.18 8.64 4.62
C LEU A 102 -0.87 9.81 5.53
N GLU A 103 -1.34 11.02 5.18
CA GLU A 103 -1.17 12.24 6.00
C GLU A 103 -1.80 12.07 7.39
N LYS A 104 -3.06 11.65 7.43
CA LYS A 104 -3.80 11.48 8.69
C LYS A 104 -3.20 10.40 9.59
N ASP A 105 -2.75 9.29 9.01
CA ASP A 105 -2.16 8.20 9.77
C ASP A 105 -0.74 8.58 10.25
N LEU A 106 0.00 9.38 9.48
CA LEU A 106 1.29 9.96 9.90
C LEU A 106 1.14 10.88 11.11
N GLU A 107 0.16 11.80 11.09
CA GLU A 107 -0.10 12.71 12.22
C GLU A 107 -0.44 11.94 13.50
N LYS A 108 -1.26 10.88 13.38
CA LYS A 108 -1.58 10.01 14.50
C LYS A 108 -0.35 9.27 15.02
N LEU A 109 0.46 8.72 14.13
CA LEU A 109 1.69 8.01 14.50
C LEU A 109 2.65 8.94 15.25
N ALA A 110 2.87 10.15 14.76
CA ALA A 110 3.70 11.15 15.41
C ALA A 110 3.18 11.51 16.83
N SER A 111 1.86 11.66 16.96
CA SER A 111 1.20 11.93 18.25
C SER A 111 1.39 10.78 19.23
N SER A 112 1.15 9.54 18.81
CA SER A 112 1.34 8.34 19.65
C SER A 112 2.81 8.15 20.05
N MET A 113 3.76 8.42 19.15
CA MET A 113 5.19 8.38 19.45
C MET A 113 5.57 9.43 20.49
N LYS A 114 5.07 10.66 20.35
CA LYS A 114 5.31 11.74 21.33
C LYS A 114 4.82 11.35 22.72
N GLU A 115 3.58 10.86 22.84
CA GLU A 115 3.03 10.38 24.11
C GLU A 115 3.87 9.22 24.70
N GLY A 116 4.36 8.32 23.85
CA GLY A 116 5.24 7.22 24.27
C GLY A 116 6.57 7.73 24.85
N LEU A 117 7.18 8.73 24.21
CA LEU A 117 8.43 9.35 24.68
C LEU A 117 8.23 10.08 26.02
N GLU A 118 7.14 10.83 26.16
CA GLU A 118 6.81 11.54 27.41
C GLU A 118 6.60 10.58 28.60
N LYS A 119 6.09 9.36 28.35
CA LYS A 119 5.96 8.32 29.38
C LYS A 119 7.26 7.58 29.68
N HIS A 120 8.15 7.45 28.70
CA HIS A 120 9.37 6.66 28.82
C HIS A 120 10.55 7.45 29.39
N ILE A 121 10.59 8.77 29.18
CA ILE A 121 11.57 9.67 29.78
C ILE A 121 10.89 10.30 31.00
N PRO A 122 11.07 9.75 32.22
CA PRO A 122 10.53 10.39 33.41
C PRO A 122 11.13 11.79 33.54
N GLN A 123 10.27 12.80 33.70
CA GLN A 123 10.63 14.15 34.10
C GLN A 123 11.05 14.18 35.56
#